data_AF-A0A833E2A0-F1
#
_entry.id   AF-A0A833E2A0-F1
#
_cell.length_a   1.000
_cell.length_b   1.000
_cell.length_c   1.000
_cell.angle_alpha   90.00
_cell.angle_beta   90.00
_cell.angle_gamma   90.00
#
_symmetry.space_group_name_H-M   'P 1'
#
loop_
_entity.id
_entity.type
_entity.pdbx_description
1 polymer ?
#
loop_
_entity_poly.entity_id
_entity_poly.type
_entity_poly.pdbx_seq_one_letter_code
_entity_poly.pdbx_strand_id
1 'polypeptide(L)'
;MASENIKKFVEEIKSQVQKEGKYIELVFTIYYLINLVEPSKRDSFREAINNAESIEDAYEILNALKLQIGAQGAKKLLKSL
;
A
#
# COMPACT_ATOMS: atom_id res chain seq x y z
N MET A 1 4.77 -5.76 -33.10
CA MET A 1 4.79 -6.99 -32.28
C MET A 1 6.02 -6.94 -31.39
N ALA A 2 5.88 -7.22 -30.08
CA ALA A 2 7.06 -7.30 -29.20
C ALA A 2 7.96 -8.48 -29.62
N SER A 3 9.28 -8.30 -29.53
CA SER A 3 10.25 -9.35 -29.86
C SER A 3 10.11 -10.56 -28.92
N GLU A 4 10.50 -11.74 -29.37
CA GLU A 4 10.45 -12.97 -28.54
C GLU A 4 11.22 -12.82 -27.23
N ASN A 5 12.37 -12.14 -27.27
CA ASN A 5 13.17 -11.86 -26.07
C ASN A 5 12.40 -11.01 -25.04
N ILE A 6 11.65 -10.00 -25.50
CA ILE A 6 10.81 -9.17 -24.61
C ILE A 6 9.65 -9.98 -24.04
N LYS A 7 9.01 -10.83 -24.85
CA LYS A 7 7.91 -11.69 -24.36
C LYS A 7 8.38 -12.64 -23.27
N LYS A 8 9.54 -13.27 -23.47
CA LYS A 8 10.13 -14.22 -22.52
C LYS A 8 10.51 -13.56 -21.20
N PHE A 9 11.15 -12.39 -21.27
CA PHE A 9 11.45 -11.57 -20.09
C PHE A 9 10.19 -11.19 -19.31
N VAL A 10 9.12 -10.77 -20.01
CA VAL A 10 7.84 -10.42 -19.37
C VAL A 10 7.18 -11.64 -18.73
N GLU A 11 7.27 -12.83 -19.33
CA GLU A 11 6.75 -14.07 -18.73
C GLU A 11 7.53 -14.48 -17.48
N GLU A 12 8.86 -14.34 -17.48
CA GLU A 12 9.71 -14.59 -16.30
C GLU A 12 9.32 -13.67 -15.14
N ILE A 13 9.18 -12.36 -15.41
CA ILE A 13 8.71 -11.38 -14.43
C ILE A 13 7.31 -11.76 -13.91
N LYS A 14 6.37 -12.11 -14.80
CA LYS A 14 5.01 -12.51 -14.39
C LYS A 14 5.00 -13.75 -13.51
N SER A 15 5.84 -14.75 -13.81
CA SER A 15 5.93 -15.98 -13.02
C SER A 15 6.54 -15.73 -11.64
N GLN A 16 7.55 -14.86 -11.56
CA GLN A 16 8.14 -14.40 -10.30
C GLN A 16 7.09 -13.66 -9.45
N VAL A 17 6.41 -12.69 -10.06
CA VAL A 17 5.39 -11.86 -9.42
C VAL A 17 4.17 -12.66 -8.99
N GLN A 18 3.76 -13.72 -9.71
CA GLN A 18 2.58 -14.52 -9.35
C GLN A 18 2.66 -15.14 -7.95
N LYS A 19 3.86 -15.51 -7.48
CA LYS A 19 4.07 -16.04 -6.13
C LYS A 19 4.00 -14.94 -5.06
N GLU A 20 4.31 -13.71 -5.44
CA GLU A 20 4.37 -12.53 -4.56
C GLU A 20 3.17 -11.59 -4.74
N GLY A 21 2.24 -11.92 -5.63
CA GLY A 21 1.21 -11.00 -6.12
C GLY A 21 0.34 -10.42 -5.02
N LYS A 22 0.01 -11.23 -4.01
CA LYS A 22 -0.75 -10.78 -2.83
C LYS A 22 0.02 -9.73 -2.00
N TYR A 23 1.34 -9.84 -1.91
CA TYR A 23 2.17 -8.88 -1.18
C TYR A 23 2.33 -7.58 -1.95
N ILE A 24 2.49 -7.69 -3.26
CA ILE A 24 2.51 -6.53 -4.16
C ILE A 24 1.18 -5.77 -4.03
N GLU A 25 0.05 -6.46 -4.11
CA GLU A 25 -1.28 -5.86 -3.90
C GLU A 25 -1.43 -5.20 -2.53
N LEU A 26 -0.92 -5.84 -1.46
CA LEU A 26 -0.93 -5.28 -0.11
C LEU A 26 -0.15 -3.97 -0.04
N VAL A 27 1.09 -3.96 -0.53
CA VAL A 27 1.96 -2.76 -0.52
C VAL A 27 1.34 -1.64 -1.35
N PHE A 28 0.83 -1.93 -2.55
CA PHE A 28 0.13 -0.93 -3.37
C PHE A 28 -1.12 -0.39 -2.67
N THR A 29 -1.87 -1.25 -1.98
CA THR A 29 -3.03 -0.83 -1.19
C THR A 29 -2.63 0.15 -0.09
N ILE A 30 -1.53 -0.13 0.63
CA ILE A 30 -0.98 0.76 1.66
C ILE A 30 -0.63 2.12 1.05
N TYR A 31 0.14 2.15 -0.04
CA TYR A 31 0.49 3.41 -0.72
C TYR A 31 -0.71 4.20 -1.20
N TYR A 32 -1.75 3.52 -1.70
CA TYR A 32 -3.00 4.17 -2.07
C TYR A 32 -3.69 4.81 -0.85
N LEU A 33 -3.82 4.07 0.24
CA LEU A 33 -4.48 4.55 1.47
C LEU A 33 -3.73 5.70 2.14
N ILE A 34 -2.40 5.74 2.05
CA ILE A 34 -1.59 6.88 2.54
C ILE A 34 -2.09 8.19 1.93
N ASN A 35 -2.47 8.20 0.66
CA ASN A 35 -2.96 9.43 0.01
C ASN A 35 -4.31 9.91 0.55
N LEU A 36 -5.07 9.03 1.23
CA LEU A 36 -6.35 9.36 1.87
C LEU A 36 -6.18 9.90 3.29
N VAL A 37 -4.99 9.77 3.89
CA VAL A 37 -4.68 10.33 5.20
C VAL A 37 -4.41 11.84 5.10
N GLU A 38 -4.75 12.57 6.16
CA GLU A 38 -4.40 13.97 6.41
C GLU A 38 -2.92 14.24 6.05
N PRO A 39 -2.62 15.32 5.28
CA PRO A 39 -1.29 15.57 4.74
C PRO A 39 -0.14 15.49 5.75
N SER A 40 -0.37 15.98 6.98
CA SER A 40 0.62 16.03 8.05
C SER A 40 1.10 14.66 8.56
N LYS A 41 0.37 13.57 8.26
CA LYS A 41 0.75 12.21 8.68
C LYS A 41 1.24 11.32 7.54
N ARG A 42 1.14 11.77 6.29
CA ARG A 42 1.45 10.94 5.12
C ARG A 42 2.90 10.46 5.13
N ASP A 43 3.83 11.36 5.44
CA ASP A 43 5.26 11.04 5.36
C ASP A 43 5.66 10.02 6.44
N SER A 44 5.06 10.06 7.64
CA SER A 44 5.28 9.03 8.67
C SER A 44 4.80 7.64 8.23
N PHE A 45 3.66 7.55 7.53
CA PHE A 45 3.22 6.26 6.99
C PHE A 45 4.07 5.78 5.81
N ARG A 46 4.59 6.69 4.98
CA ARG A 46 5.54 6.35 3.90
C ARG A 46 6.84 5.80 4.48
N GLU A 47 7.36 6.45 5.51
CA GLU A 47 8.54 5.98 6.22
C GLU A 47 8.29 4.60 6.84
N ALA A 48 7.15 4.39 7.50
CA ALA A 48 6.80 3.11 8.08
C ALA A 48 6.78 1.96 7.05
N ILE A 49 6.12 2.14 5.88
CA ILE A 49 6.08 1.09 4.85
C ILE A 49 7.42 0.89 4.15
N ASN A 50 8.25 1.92 4.05
CA ASN A 50 9.61 1.81 3.51
C ASN A 50 10.56 1.04 4.43
N ASN A 51 10.29 1.06 5.73
CA ASN A 51 11.07 0.37 6.76
C ASN A 51 10.45 -0.96 7.20
N ALA A 52 9.37 -1.42 6.56
CA ALA A 52 8.76 -2.71 6.87
C ALA A 52 9.70 -3.85 6.46
N GLU A 53 10.02 -4.76 7.40
CA GLU A 53 10.91 -5.89 7.17
C GLU A 53 10.13 -7.18 6.88
N SER A 54 8.84 -7.19 7.20
CA SER A 54 7.96 -8.34 7.10
C SER A 54 6.57 -8.00 6.55
N ILE A 55 5.84 -9.05 6.21
CA ILE A 55 4.44 -8.96 5.78
C ILE A 55 3.55 -8.55 6.95
N GLU A 56 3.89 -9.02 8.14
CA GLU A 56 3.25 -8.69 9.40
C GLU A 56 3.33 -7.17 9.66
N ASP A 57 4.51 -6.56 9.45
CA ASP A 57 4.67 -5.10 9.55
C ASP A 57 3.74 -4.37 8.57
N ALA A 58 3.67 -4.84 7.31
CA ALA A 58 2.79 -4.26 6.32
C ALA A 58 1.31 -4.35 6.74
N TYR A 59 0.88 -5.45 7.36
CA TYR A 59 -0.47 -5.58 7.91
C TYR A 59 -0.73 -4.64 9.10
N GLU A 60 0.23 -4.47 10.00
CA GLU A 60 0.11 -3.52 11.11
C GLU A 60 -0.03 -2.09 10.60
N ILE A 61 0.78 -1.70 9.61
CA ILE A 61 0.71 -0.40 8.94
C ILE A 61 -0.66 -0.21 8.27
N LEU A 62 -1.18 -1.23 7.57
CA LEU A 62 -2.50 -1.19 6.96
C LEU A 62 -3.61 -0.97 8.01
N ASN A 63 -3.52 -1.63 9.16
CA ASN A 63 -4.48 -1.46 10.25
C ASN A 63 -4.42 -0.05 10.85
N ALA A 64 -3.22 0.48 11.09
CA ALA A 64 -3.02 1.85 11.56
C ALA A 64 -3.57 2.89 10.57
N LEU A 65 -3.40 2.67 9.26
CA LEU A 65 -3.98 3.51 8.21
C LEU A 65 -5.52 3.55 8.28
N LYS A 66 -6.15 2.37 8.38
CA LYS A 66 -7.62 2.26 8.50
C LYS A 66 -8.14 3.03 9.72
N LEU A 67 -7.49 2.87 10.88
CA LEU A 67 -7.85 3.59 12.11
C LEU A 67 -7.71 5.10 11.93
N GLN A 68 -6.61 5.56 11.35
CA GLN A 68 -6.35 6.97 11.11
C GLN A 68 -7.37 7.58 10.14
N ILE A 69 -7.73 6.89 9.05
CA ILE A 69 -8.76 7.33 8.11
C ILE A 69 -10.13 7.39 8.79
N GLY A 70 -10.50 6.35 9.55
CA GLY A 70 -11.74 6.30 10.32
C GLY A 70 -11.86 7.46 11.31
N ALA A 71 -10.80 7.72 12.08
CA ALA A 71 -10.75 8.81 13.05
C ALA A 71 -10.92 10.19 12.40
N GLN A 72 -10.32 10.40 11.23
CA GLN A 72 -10.49 11.64 10.46
C GLN A 72 -11.92 11.80 9.95
N GLY A 73 -12.51 10.74 9.41
CA GLY A 73 -13.91 10.73 8.98
C GLY A 73 -14.87 11.04 10.12
N ALA A 74 -14.70 10.39 11.27
CA ALA A 74 -15.49 10.65 12.47
C ALA A 74 -15.34 12.09 12.95
N LYS A 75 -14.12 12.62 13.01
CA LYS A 75 -13.85 14.02 13.39
C LYS A 75 -14.53 15.01 12.45
N LYS A 76 -14.58 14.72 11.14
CA LYS A 76 -15.27 15.56 10.16
C LYS A 76 -16.79 15.57 10.42
N LEU A 77 -17.39 14.41 10.68
CA LEU A 77 -18.81 14.29 11.01
C LEU A 77 -19.16 15.04 12.30
N LEU A 78 -18.36 14.89 13.36
CA LEU A 78 -18.57 15.58 14.63
C LEU A 78 -18.44 17.11 14.51
N LYS A 79 -17.61 17.62 13.58
CA LYS A 79 -17.50 19.06 13.32
C LYS A 79 -18.68 19.63 12.52
N SER A 80 -19.44 18.79 11.84
CA SER A 80 -20.59 19.17 11.02
C SER A 80 -21.95 19.02 11.73
N LEU A 81 -21.95 18.47 12.95
CA LEU A 81 -23.08 18.41 13.86
C LEU A 81 -23.07 19.62 14.79
#